data_AF-A0A8J9ZHS2-F1
#
_entry.id   AF-A0A8J9ZHS2-F1
#
_cell.length_a   1.000
_cell.length_b   1.000
_cell.length_c   1.000
_cell.angle_alpha   90.00
_cell.angle_beta   90.00
_cell.angle_gamma   90.00
#
_symmetry.space_group_name_H-M   'P 1'
#
loop_
_entity.id
_entity.type
_entity.pdbx_description
1 polymer ?
#
loop_
_entity_poly.entity_id
_entity_poly.type
_entity_poly.pdbx_seq_one_letter_code
_entity_poly.pdbx_strand_id
1 'polypeptide(L)'
;MPRLTQLLAMAARTWTKEEAEYVPKYIRYGMNKPGSLGHKMANNPNRPRKRVWVEPIKDENWMVKKGDIVQILRGRDEGKQGKVVQIIRERNWVVVEGLNCHYRYIGKNPAKDYPGQMVRSEGPLMYREVALIDPSDNEPAEVEWRFTEDGEKVRVSTRTGRIIPIPPEETAREDGIVPEAYNETAKDTISAEATRRTYIPSLASFEDEILTYVGIKKPEMKPVRFFWY
;
A
#
# COMPACT_ATOMS: atom_id res chain seq x y z
N MET A 1 11.44 -19.56 -23.48
CA MET A 1 12.00 -18.35 -22.83
C MET A 1 10.87 -17.56 -22.21
N PRO A 2 10.87 -17.32 -20.89
CA PRO A 2 9.82 -16.54 -20.25
C PRO A 2 9.80 -15.11 -20.80
N ARG A 3 8.59 -14.57 -21.04
CA ARG A 3 8.40 -13.22 -21.59
C ARG A 3 8.98 -12.19 -20.62
N LEU A 4 9.63 -11.16 -21.16
CA LEU A 4 10.31 -10.08 -20.42
C LEU A 4 9.44 -9.44 -19.33
N THR A 5 8.12 -9.41 -19.52
CA THR A 5 7.11 -8.97 -18.55
C THR A 5 7.00 -9.87 -17.31
N GLN A 6 7.13 -11.19 -17.46
CA GLN A 6 7.17 -12.12 -16.31
C GLN A 6 8.46 -11.97 -15.50
N LEU A 7 9.58 -11.68 -16.16
CA LEU A 7 10.85 -11.39 -15.48
C LEU A 7 10.79 -10.05 -14.74
N LEU A 8 10.16 -9.02 -15.31
CA LEU A 8 9.98 -7.72 -14.66
C LEU A 8 9.08 -7.82 -13.42
N ALA A 9 7.98 -8.58 -13.50
CA ALA A 9 7.08 -8.83 -12.37
C ALA A 9 7.74 -9.71 -11.27
N MET A 10 8.68 -10.59 -11.63
CA MET A 10 9.50 -11.32 -10.66
C MET A 10 10.60 -10.46 -10.01
N ALA A 11 11.16 -9.49 -10.74
CA ALA A 11 12.11 -8.51 -10.21
C ALA A 11 11.45 -7.43 -9.33
N ALA A 12 10.15 -7.19 -9.51
CA ALA A 12 9.35 -6.25 -8.71
C ALA A 12 8.83 -6.83 -7.39
N ARG A 13 9.03 -8.13 -7.13
CA ARG A 13 8.92 -8.64 -5.76
C ARG A 13 9.99 -7.91 -4.94
N THR A 14 9.67 -7.54 -3.69
CA THR A 14 10.59 -6.83 -2.78
C THR A 14 11.93 -7.53 -2.58
N TRP A 15 12.03 -8.77 -3.06
CA TRP A 15 13.15 -9.67 -3.07
C TRP A 15 13.16 -10.41 -4.42
N THR A 16 14.29 -10.38 -5.12
CA THR A 16 14.55 -11.26 -6.29
C THR A 16 14.36 -12.74 -5.93
N LYS A 17 14.25 -13.66 -6.90
CA LYS A 17 14.02 -15.09 -6.62
C LYS A 17 15.03 -15.71 -5.63
N GLU A 18 16.29 -15.26 -5.69
CA GLU A 18 17.37 -15.66 -4.77
C GLU A 18 17.25 -14.96 -3.40
N GLU A 19 16.80 -13.71 -3.36
CA GLU A 19 16.55 -12.98 -2.10
C GLU A 19 15.25 -13.42 -1.40
N ALA A 20 14.25 -13.90 -2.15
CA ALA A 20 12.94 -14.32 -1.64
C ALA A 20 13.03 -15.60 -0.82
N GLU A 21 14.04 -16.43 -1.10
CA GLU A 21 14.40 -17.61 -0.31
C GLU A 21 14.97 -17.23 1.07
N TYR A 22 15.40 -15.96 1.23
CA TYR A 22 16.05 -15.43 2.43
C TYR A 22 15.25 -14.29 3.08
N VAL A 23 13.92 -14.32 3.00
CA VAL A 23 13.07 -13.46 3.84
C VAL A 23 13.02 -14.09 5.24
N PRO A 24 13.60 -13.47 6.28
CA PRO A 24 13.54 -14.05 7.62
C PRO A 24 12.08 -14.19 8.03
N LYS A 25 11.72 -15.36 8.58
CA LYS A 25 10.36 -15.70 9.04
C LYS A 25 9.71 -14.61 9.90
N TYR A 26 10.54 -13.82 10.59
CA TYR A 26 10.12 -12.68 11.40
C TYR A 26 10.92 -11.43 11.02
N ILE A 27 10.33 -10.58 10.18
CA ILE A 27 10.84 -9.23 9.92
C ILE A 27 10.32 -8.30 11.02
N ARG A 28 11.18 -7.43 11.55
CA ARG A 28 10.76 -6.33 12.41
C ARG A 28 10.41 -5.13 11.53
N TYR A 29 9.13 -4.82 11.44
CA TYR A 29 8.67 -3.60 10.79
C TYR A 29 9.13 -2.36 11.56
N GLY A 30 9.48 -1.33 10.80
CA GLY A 30 9.93 -0.03 11.29
C GLY A 30 9.32 1.07 10.43
N MET A 31 9.76 2.32 10.60
CA MET A 31 9.30 3.44 9.77
C MET A 31 9.77 3.33 8.31
N ASN A 32 10.91 2.68 8.07
CA ASN A 32 11.46 2.49 6.74
C ASN A 32 10.61 1.49 5.93
N LYS A 33 10.25 1.87 4.69
CA LYS A 33 9.54 1.00 3.75
C LYS A 33 10.26 -0.35 3.60
N PRO A 34 9.56 -1.49 3.67
CA PRO A 34 10.15 -2.80 3.41
C PRO A 34 10.93 -2.83 2.10
N GLY A 35 12.10 -3.47 2.09
CA GLY A 35 13.00 -3.53 0.93
C GLY A 35 13.93 -2.32 0.72
N SER A 36 13.67 -1.18 1.37
CA SER A 36 14.58 -0.02 1.31
C SER A 36 15.95 -0.34 1.93
N LEU A 37 16.99 0.41 1.53
CA LEU A 37 18.34 0.24 2.07
C LEU A 37 18.37 0.38 3.61
N GLY A 38 17.68 1.39 4.15
CA GLY A 38 17.56 1.57 5.60
C GLY A 38 16.83 0.42 6.29
N HIS A 39 15.84 -0.19 5.64
CA HIS A 39 15.17 -1.40 6.14
C HIS A 39 16.09 -2.62 6.14
N LYS A 40 16.82 -2.87 5.03
CA LYS A 40 17.77 -3.98 4.90
C LYS A 40 18.90 -3.87 5.95
N MET A 41 19.42 -2.66 6.19
CA MET A 41 20.43 -2.42 7.23
C MET A 41 19.89 -2.68 8.65
N ALA A 42 18.65 -2.29 8.94
CA ALA A 42 18.04 -2.48 10.26
C ALA A 42 17.68 -3.95 10.54
N ASN A 43 17.31 -4.69 9.49
CA ASN A 43 16.92 -6.09 9.52
C ASN A 43 17.99 -6.98 8.88
N ASN A 44 19.23 -6.84 9.35
CA ASN A 44 20.32 -7.70 8.90
C ASN A 44 19.99 -9.17 9.24
N PRO A 45 19.93 -10.08 8.26
CA PRO A 45 19.58 -11.47 8.48
C PRO A 45 20.51 -12.22 9.44
N ASN A 46 21.79 -11.83 9.50
CA ASN A 46 22.78 -12.41 10.42
C ASN A 46 22.58 -11.96 11.88
N ARG A 47 21.62 -11.06 12.15
CA ARG A 47 21.31 -10.54 13.49
C ARG A 47 19.81 -10.68 13.76
N PRO A 48 19.30 -11.90 13.98
CA PRO A 48 17.90 -12.11 14.27
C PRO A 48 17.52 -11.37 15.56
N ARG A 49 16.32 -10.80 15.58
CA ARG A 49 15.77 -10.08 16.73
C ARG A 49 14.55 -10.81 17.26
N LYS A 50 14.27 -10.63 18.55
CA LYS A 50 13.01 -11.11 19.15
C LYS A 50 11.81 -10.47 18.45
N ARG A 51 10.78 -11.27 18.20
CA ARG A 51 9.49 -10.82 17.67
C ARG A 51 8.86 -9.81 18.63
N VAL A 52 8.28 -8.76 18.08
CA VAL A 52 7.41 -7.84 18.83
C VAL A 52 6.00 -8.39 18.73
N TRP A 53 5.36 -8.61 19.88
CA TRP A 53 3.95 -8.99 19.93
C TRP A 53 3.10 -7.74 19.74
N VAL A 54 2.16 -7.83 18.82
CA VAL A 54 1.27 -6.74 18.42
C VAL A 54 -0.15 -7.29 18.51
N GLU A 55 -1.07 -6.46 18.96
CA GLU A 55 -2.47 -6.84 19.07
C GLU A 55 -3.05 -7.08 17.67
N PRO A 56 -3.70 -8.23 17.43
CA PRO A 56 -4.28 -8.52 16.14
C PRO A 56 -5.55 -7.68 15.94
N ILE A 57 -5.45 -6.65 15.11
CA ILE A 57 -6.59 -5.86 14.65
C ILE A 57 -6.94 -6.35 13.24
N LYS A 58 -8.20 -6.74 13.01
CA LYS A 58 -8.68 -7.10 11.68
C LYS A 58 -8.72 -5.84 10.80
N ASP A 59 -8.42 -5.99 9.51
CA ASP A 59 -8.44 -4.86 8.57
C ASP A 59 -9.81 -4.16 8.50
N GLU A 60 -10.89 -4.91 8.65
CA GLU A 60 -12.27 -4.41 8.67
C GLU A 60 -12.58 -3.52 9.88
N ASN A 61 -11.84 -3.68 10.97
CA ASN A 61 -12.03 -2.95 12.23
C ASN A 61 -11.09 -1.74 12.33
N TRP A 62 -10.15 -1.58 11.39
CA TRP A 62 -9.18 -0.50 11.42
C TRP A 62 -9.84 0.83 11.02
N MET A 63 -10.01 1.73 12.00
CA MET A 63 -10.80 2.96 11.81
C MET A 63 -9.98 4.11 11.24
N VAL A 64 -8.74 4.32 11.71
CA VAL A 64 -7.90 5.46 11.31
C VAL A 64 -7.32 5.23 9.91
N LYS A 65 -7.40 6.22 9.04
CA LYS A 65 -6.91 6.17 7.65
C LYS A 65 -5.91 7.28 7.40
N LYS A 66 -5.10 7.14 6.35
CA LYS A 66 -4.14 8.17 5.97
C LYS A 66 -4.89 9.44 5.57
N GLY A 67 -4.49 10.57 6.12
CA GLY A 67 -5.12 11.87 5.89
C GLY A 67 -6.23 12.23 6.88
N ASP A 68 -6.60 11.35 7.80
CA ASP A 68 -7.53 11.69 8.88
C ASP A 68 -6.91 12.71 9.85
N ILE A 69 -7.78 13.53 10.46
CA ILE A 69 -7.38 14.38 11.59
C ILE A 69 -7.63 13.60 12.87
N VAL A 70 -6.57 13.46 13.66
CA VAL A 70 -6.58 12.73 14.94
C VAL A 70 -6.07 13.62 16.06
N GLN A 71 -6.53 13.35 17.28
CA GLN A 71 -6.00 13.94 18.50
C GLN A 71 -5.14 12.92 19.25
N ILE A 72 -4.02 13.38 19.79
CA ILE A 72 -3.16 12.55 20.65
C ILE A 72 -3.77 12.49 22.05
N LEU A 73 -4.08 11.27 22.50
CA LEU A 73 -4.64 11.01 23.83
C LEU A 73 -3.57 10.92 24.92
N ARG A 74 -2.36 10.48 24.57
CA ARG A 74 -1.26 10.28 25.53
C ARG A 74 0.08 10.56 24.87
N GLY A 75 0.98 11.22 25.59
CA GLY A 75 2.36 11.44 25.17
C GLY A 75 2.82 12.88 25.34
N ARG A 76 3.94 13.25 24.70
CA ARG A 76 4.52 14.60 24.81
C ARG A 76 3.59 15.70 24.29
N ASP A 77 2.84 15.39 23.25
CA ASP A 77 1.96 16.33 22.54
C ASP A 77 0.48 16.01 22.79
N GLU A 78 0.14 15.52 23.99
CA GLU A 78 -1.23 15.22 24.41
C GLU A 78 -2.18 16.41 24.22
N GLY A 79 -3.40 16.12 23.75
CA GLY A 79 -4.43 17.10 23.47
C GLY A 79 -4.26 17.84 22.14
N LYS A 80 -3.10 17.74 21.47
CA LYS A 80 -2.92 18.35 20.15
C LYS A 80 -3.53 17.51 19.04
N GLN A 81 -4.02 18.21 18.03
CA GLN A 81 -4.65 17.64 16.84
C GLN A 81 -3.70 17.74 15.66
N GLY A 82 -3.68 16.71 14.81
CA GLY A 82 -2.84 16.69 13.63
C GLY A 82 -3.32 15.66 12.61
N LYS A 83 -2.78 15.77 11.40
CA LYS A 83 -3.14 14.90 10.28
C LYS A 83 -2.29 13.63 10.26
N VAL A 84 -2.89 12.49 9.93
CA VAL A 84 -2.18 11.21 9.80
C VAL A 84 -1.43 11.15 8.47
N VAL A 85 -0.10 11.07 8.52
CA VAL A 85 0.76 11.02 7.32
C VAL A 85 1.03 9.58 6.88
N GLN A 86 1.25 8.69 7.84
CA GLN A 86 1.63 7.30 7.57
C GLN A 86 1.02 6.36 8.60
N ILE A 87 0.61 5.18 8.14
CA ILE A 87 0.12 4.10 8.98
C ILE A 87 0.96 2.85 8.70
N ILE A 88 1.35 2.14 9.76
CA ILE A 88 2.08 0.87 9.68
C ILE A 88 1.26 -0.18 10.45
N ARG A 89 0.47 -0.96 9.72
CA ARG A 89 -0.51 -1.90 10.28
C ARG A 89 0.16 -3.06 11.02
N GLU A 90 1.34 -3.49 10.60
CA GLU A 90 2.05 -4.62 11.20
C GLU A 90 2.51 -4.35 12.65
N ARG A 91 2.52 -3.07 13.07
CA ARG A 91 2.86 -2.63 14.43
C ARG A 91 1.79 -1.81 15.10
N ASN A 92 0.62 -1.66 14.48
CA ASN A 92 -0.44 -0.75 14.90
C ASN A 92 0.08 0.68 15.14
N TRP A 93 0.96 1.15 14.26
CA TRP A 93 1.59 2.47 14.38
C TRP A 93 0.91 3.50 13.48
N VAL A 94 0.77 4.70 14.02
CA VAL A 94 0.21 5.88 13.36
C VAL A 94 1.22 7.02 13.49
N VAL A 95 1.53 7.69 12.39
CA VAL A 95 2.44 8.84 12.36
C VAL A 95 1.62 10.09 12.05
N VAL A 96 1.72 11.08 12.92
CA VAL A 96 0.95 12.32 12.85
C VAL A 96 1.87 13.48 12.48
N GLU A 97 1.44 14.30 11.54
CA GLU A 97 2.20 15.42 10.99
C GLU A 97 2.64 16.40 12.08
N GLY A 98 3.95 16.66 12.18
CA GLY A 98 4.49 17.67 13.09
C GLY A 98 4.29 17.40 14.58
N LEU A 99 3.73 16.25 15.00
CA LEU A 99 3.50 15.89 16.39
C LEU A 99 4.34 14.67 16.81
N ASN A 100 4.55 14.52 18.12
CA ASN A 100 5.40 13.47 18.72
C ASN A 100 6.80 13.42 18.10
N CYS A 101 7.40 14.59 17.88
CA CYS A 101 8.66 14.68 17.14
C CYS A 101 9.89 14.63 18.05
N HIS A 102 10.99 14.18 17.44
CA HIS A 102 12.34 14.26 17.99
C HIS A 102 13.27 14.94 16.99
N TYR A 103 14.35 15.54 17.50
CA TYR A 103 15.37 16.16 16.64
C TYR A 103 16.42 15.11 16.25
N ARG A 104 16.77 15.08 14.96
CA ARG A 104 17.86 14.26 14.41
C ARG A 104 18.69 15.05 13.41
N TYR A 105 19.97 14.71 13.28
CA TYR A 105 20.83 15.30 12.26
C TYR A 105 20.78 14.48 10.96
N ILE A 106 20.61 15.17 9.83
CA ILE A 106 20.58 14.58 8.48
C ILE A 106 21.80 15.07 7.70
N GLY A 107 22.35 14.20 6.84
CA GLY A 107 23.47 14.57 5.96
C GLY A 107 24.82 14.71 6.65
N LYS A 108 24.99 14.17 7.86
CA LYS A 108 26.27 14.20 8.58
C LYS A 108 27.37 13.52 7.75
N ASN A 109 28.43 14.26 7.45
CA ASN A 109 29.57 13.74 6.69
C ASN A 109 30.88 13.93 7.48
N PRO A 110 31.33 12.88 8.20
CA PRO A 110 32.57 12.94 8.99
C PRO A 110 33.82 13.23 8.16
N ALA A 111 33.84 12.87 6.86
CA ALA A 111 35.01 13.07 6.00
C ALA A 111 35.18 14.52 5.52
N LYS A 112 34.14 15.35 5.68
CA LYS A 112 34.15 16.77 5.26
C LYS A 112 33.96 17.73 6.44
N ASP A 113 34.12 17.25 7.68
CA ASP A 113 33.84 18.00 8.92
C ASP A 113 32.48 18.71 8.94
N TYR A 114 31.49 18.14 8.23
CA TYR A 114 30.16 18.73 8.16
C TYR A 114 29.24 18.08 9.22
N PRO A 115 28.78 18.83 10.25
CA PRO A 115 28.00 18.28 11.36
C PRO A 115 26.61 17.76 10.95
N GLY A 116 26.09 18.18 9.78
CA GLY A 116 24.74 17.87 9.32
C GLY A 116 23.72 18.96 9.69
N GLN A 117 22.53 18.85 9.14
CA GLN A 117 21.41 19.75 9.46
C GLN A 117 20.51 19.12 10.52
N MET A 118 20.16 19.88 11.57
CA MET A 118 19.18 19.45 12.57
C MET A 118 17.78 19.54 11.97
N VAL A 119 17.07 18.41 11.94
CA VAL A 119 15.72 18.28 11.38
C VAL A 119 14.81 17.64 12.42
N ARG A 120 13.56 18.13 12.50
CA ARG A 120 12.51 17.55 13.31
C ARG A 120 11.90 16.36 12.56
N SER A 121 11.88 15.19 13.19
CA SER A 121 11.32 13.96 12.63
C SER A 121 10.19 13.46 13.51
N GLU A 122 9.07 13.11 12.88
CA GLU A 122 7.91 12.52 13.56
C GLU A 122 8.26 11.14 14.14
N GLY A 123 7.68 10.82 15.30
CA GLY A 123 7.74 9.51 15.92
C GLY A 123 6.42 8.76 15.76
N PRO A 124 6.43 7.43 15.65
CA PRO A 124 5.20 6.65 15.60
C PRO A 124 4.51 6.65 16.97
N LEU A 125 3.18 6.72 16.94
CA LEU A 125 2.28 6.52 18.07
C LEU A 125 1.57 5.18 17.92
N MET A 126 1.12 4.57 19.02
CA MET A 126 0.27 3.40 18.95
C MET A 126 -1.17 3.79 18.56
N TYR A 127 -1.88 2.89 17.89
CA TYR A 127 -3.29 3.07 17.51
C TYR A 127 -4.19 3.49 18.69
N ARG A 128 -3.92 2.99 19.91
CA ARG A 128 -4.68 3.32 21.12
C ARG A 128 -4.38 4.70 21.71
N GLU A 129 -3.30 5.34 21.28
CA GLU A 129 -2.88 6.65 21.78
C GLU A 129 -3.43 7.80 20.94
N VAL A 130 -4.22 7.49 19.91
CA VAL A 130 -4.84 8.46 19.01
C VAL A 130 -6.34 8.23 18.94
N ALA A 131 -7.10 9.32 18.88
CA ALA A 131 -8.55 9.30 18.65
C ALA A 131 -8.89 10.06 17.37
N LEU A 132 -9.90 9.59 16.64
CA LEU A 132 -10.48 10.35 15.53
C LEU A 132 -11.23 11.56 16.07
N ILE A 133 -11.25 12.62 15.27
CA ILE A 133 -11.96 13.84 15.60
C ILE A 133 -13.31 13.84 14.90
N ASP A 134 -14.35 14.21 15.63
CA ASP A 134 -15.66 14.43 15.04
C ASP A 134 -15.71 15.80 14.35
N PRO A 135 -16.04 15.85 13.04
CA PRO A 135 -16.09 17.12 12.32
C PRO A 135 -17.20 18.08 12.80
N SER A 136 -18.13 17.62 13.65
CA SER A 136 -19.21 18.45 14.20
C SER A 136 -18.73 19.45 15.24
N ASP A 137 -17.87 18.99 16.15
CA ASP A 137 -17.48 19.70 17.37
C ASP A 137 -15.96 19.77 17.57
N ASN A 138 -15.19 19.09 16.71
CA ASN A 138 -13.74 19.00 16.78
C ASN A 138 -13.21 18.39 18.09
N GLU A 139 -14.04 17.58 18.75
CA GLU A 139 -13.66 16.82 19.94
C GLU A 139 -13.26 15.39 19.58
N PRO A 140 -12.42 14.73 20.42
CA PRO A 140 -12.09 13.32 20.21
C PRO A 140 -13.35 12.48 20.37
N ALA A 141 -13.59 11.58 19.43
CA ALA A 141 -14.79 10.74 19.42
C ALA A 141 -14.43 9.26 19.33
N GLU A 142 -15.22 8.45 20.02
CA GLU A 142 -15.30 7.01 19.76
C GLU A 142 -16.10 6.79 18.47
N VAL A 143 -15.57 5.93 17.62
CA VAL A 143 -16.09 5.69 16.27
C VAL A 143 -16.44 4.22 16.14
N GLU A 144 -17.52 3.93 15.42
CA GLU A 144 -17.90 2.58 15.05
C GLU A 144 -18.24 2.48 13.56
N TRP A 145 -18.18 1.26 13.03
CA TRP A 145 -18.58 0.99 11.66
C TRP A 145 -20.08 0.72 11.60
N ARG A 146 -20.79 1.44 10.73
CA ARG A 146 -22.21 1.21 10.42
C ARG A 146 -22.40 1.08 8.90
N PHE A 147 -23.53 0.53 8.49
CA PHE A 147 -23.95 0.50 7.09
C PHE A 147 -25.01 1.56 6.85
N THR A 148 -24.91 2.28 5.73
CA THR A 148 -25.96 3.17 5.25
C THR A 148 -27.11 2.37 4.62
N GLU A 149 -28.22 3.04 4.34
CA GLU A 149 -29.36 2.44 3.63
C GLU A 149 -28.98 1.93 2.22
N ASP A 150 -27.99 2.58 1.59
CA ASP A 150 -27.42 2.19 0.30
C ASP A 150 -26.49 0.96 0.38
N GLY A 151 -26.20 0.48 1.60
CA GLY A 151 -25.30 -0.65 1.86
C GLY A 151 -23.82 -0.27 1.93
N GLU A 152 -23.47 1.02 1.93
CA GLU A 152 -22.09 1.47 2.06
C GLU A 152 -21.63 1.42 3.52
N LYS A 153 -20.41 0.92 3.74
CA LYS A 153 -19.82 0.83 5.08
C LYS A 153 -19.15 2.15 5.44
N VAL A 154 -19.69 2.85 6.44
CA VAL A 154 -19.24 4.17 6.88
C VAL A 154 -18.82 4.18 8.35
N ARG A 155 -17.95 5.13 8.69
CA ARG A 155 -17.54 5.38 10.08
C ARG A 155 -18.50 6.38 10.71
N VAL A 156 -18.99 6.09 11.91
CA VAL A 156 -19.95 6.93 12.61
C VAL A 156 -19.46 7.24 14.01
N SER A 157 -19.50 8.50 14.41
CA SER A 157 -19.22 8.94 15.78
C SER A 157 -20.33 8.44 16.70
N THR A 158 -19.97 7.71 17.77
CA THR A 158 -20.94 7.18 18.74
C THR A 158 -21.65 8.31 19.50
N ARG A 159 -20.96 9.44 19.70
CA ARG A 159 -21.44 10.57 20.50
C ARG A 159 -22.46 11.44 19.76
N THR A 160 -22.15 11.82 18.51
CA THR A 160 -23.03 12.72 17.71
C THR A 160 -23.87 11.98 16.68
N GLY A 161 -23.54 10.71 16.39
CA GLY A 161 -24.14 9.95 15.30
C GLY A 161 -23.70 10.42 13.90
N ARG A 162 -22.74 11.34 13.79
CA ARG A 162 -22.31 11.89 12.50
C ARG A 162 -21.35 10.94 11.77
N ILE A 163 -21.49 10.90 10.45
CA ILE A 163 -20.60 10.15 9.56
C ILE A 163 -19.26 10.88 9.44
N ILE A 164 -18.17 10.13 9.65
CA ILE A 164 -16.79 10.59 9.44
C ILE A 164 -16.33 10.04 8.08
N PRO A 165 -16.26 10.88 7.03
CA PRO A 165 -15.92 10.43 5.69
C PRO A 165 -14.48 9.91 5.63
N ILE A 166 -14.20 9.00 4.70
CA ILE A 166 -12.83 8.54 4.45
C ILE A 166 -12.08 9.65 3.71
N PRO A 167 -10.88 10.05 4.16
CA PRO A 167 -10.10 11.11 3.53
C PRO A 167 -9.66 10.70 2.11
N PRO A 168 -9.59 11.63 1.15
CA PRO A 168 -9.23 11.33 -0.23
C PRO A 168 -7.79 10.80 -0.37
N GLU A 169 -6.92 11.07 0.60
CA GLU A 169 -5.53 10.60 0.61
C GLU A 169 -5.37 9.10 0.84
N GLU A 170 -6.34 8.46 1.50
CA GLU A 170 -6.37 7.00 1.61
C GLU A 170 -6.72 6.37 0.25
N THR A 171 -7.61 7.01 -0.50
CA THR A 171 -8.00 6.59 -1.85
C THR A 171 -6.95 6.96 -2.90
N ALA A 172 -6.01 7.84 -2.57
CA ALA A 172 -4.94 8.23 -3.47
C ALA A 172 -4.08 7.02 -3.83
N ARG A 173 -3.86 6.83 -5.12
CA ARG A 173 -3.04 5.73 -5.64
C ARG A 173 -1.60 5.90 -5.17
N GLU A 174 -0.97 4.79 -4.78
CA GLU A 174 0.45 4.78 -4.39
C GLU A 174 1.39 5.26 -5.52
N ASP A 175 0.98 5.05 -6.77
CA ASP A 175 1.75 5.41 -7.96
C ASP A 175 1.87 6.93 -8.18
N GLY A 176 1.11 7.74 -7.43
CA GLY A 176 1.11 9.20 -7.54
C GLY A 176 0.43 9.76 -8.79
N ILE A 177 -0.14 8.89 -9.64
CA ILE A 177 -0.87 9.30 -10.84
C ILE A 177 -2.28 9.75 -10.44
N VAL A 178 -2.61 11.01 -10.77
CA VAL A 178 -3.96 11.56 -10.62
C VAL A 178 -4.72 11.32 -11.92
N PRO A 179 -5.77 10.48 -11.94
CA PRO A 179 -6.47 10.11 -13.18
C PRO A 179 -7.03 11.32 -13.94
N GLU A 180 -7.55 12.31 -13.22
CA GLU A 180 -8.13 13.53 -13.80
C GLU A 180 -7.10 14.41 -14.52
N ALA A 181 -5.83 14.32 -14.14
CA ALA A 181 -4.74 15.10 -14.73
C ALA A 181 -3.92 14.28 -15.74
N TYR A 182 -4.33 13.05 -16.05
CA TYR A 182 -3.60 12.17 -16.95
C TYR A 182 -3.78 12.60 -18.41
N ASN A 183 -2.67 12.74 -19.14
CA ASN A 183 -2.67 12.98 -20.57
C ASN A 183 -2.10 11.74 -21.29
N GLU A 184 -2.82 11.24 -22.29
CA GLU A 184 -2.41 10.09 -23.09
C GLU A 184 -1.11 10.37 -23.85
N THR A 185 -0.14 9.45 -23.78
CA THR A 185 1.13 9.56 -24.50
C THR A 185 1.13 8.72 -25.79
N ALA A 186 2.11 8.93 -26.66
CA ALA A 186 2.19 8.25 -27.95
C ALA A 186 2.28 6.71 -27.88
N LYS A 187 2.62 6.13 -26.72
CA LYS A 187 2.68 4.68 -26.50
C LYS A 187 1.46 4.14 -25.75
N ASP A 188 0.55 5.01 -25.34
CA ASP A 188 -0.66 4.62 -24.63
C ASP A 188 -1.78 4.37 -25.64
N THR A 189 -2.58 3.34 -25.37
CA THR A 189 -3.79 3.07 -26.15
C THR A 189 -4.90 4.03 -25.71
N ILE A 190 -5.60 4.61 -26.68
CA ILE A 190 -6.74 5.50 -26.43
C ILE A 190 -7.85 4.71 -25.72
N SER A 191 -8.47 5.33 -24.71
CA SER A 191 -9.55 4.71 -23.92
C SER A 191 -10.69 4.11 -24.77
N ALA A 192 -11.08 4.80 -25.85
CA ALA A 192 -12.12 4.35 -26.77
C ALA A 192 -11.74 3.07 -27.54
N GLU A 193 -10.47 2.89 -27.88
CA GLU A 193 -10.00 1.67 -28.56
C GLU A 193 -9.88 0.51 -27.58
N ALA A 194 -9.39 0.77 -26.36
CA ALA A 194 -9.23 -0.24 -25.33
C ALA A 194 -10.57 -0.83 -24.84
N THR A 195 -11.62 -0.01 -24.79
CA THR A 195 -12.98 -0.43 -24.36
C THR A 195 -13.83 -1.00 -25.49
N ARG A 196 -13.34 -0.95 -26.73
CA ARG A 196 -14.06 -1.47 -27.89
C ARG A 196 -14.25 -2.99 -27.76
N ARG A 197 -15.52 -3.43 -27.75
CA ARG A 197 -15.87 -4.85 -27.77
C ARG A 197 -15.54 -5.47 -29.14
N THR A 198 -14.39 -6.13 -29.22
CA THR A 198 -13.93 -6.87 -30.42
C THR A 198 -14.20 -8.38 -30.34
N TYR A 199 -14.34 -8.91 -29.13
CA TYR A 199 -14.53 -10.35 -28.92
C TYR A 199 -15.95 -10.81 -29.30
N ILE A 200 -15.99 -11.83 -30.16
CA ILE A 200 -17.20 -12.56 -30.55
C ILE A 200 -17.04 -13.98 -30.00
N PRO A 201 -17.95 -14.45 -29.12
CA PRO A 201 -17.84 -15.78 -28.55
C PRO A 201 -18.03 -16.84 -29.65
N SER A 202 -17.09 -17.75 -29.75
CA SER A 202 -17.12 -18.86 -30.71
C SER A 202 -16.79 -20.18 -30.00
N LEU A 203 -17.05 -21.31 -30.69
CA LEU A 203 -16.65 -22.65 -30.23
C LEU A 203 -15.26 -23.05 -30.77
N ALA A 204 -14.62 -22.20 -31.57
CA ALA A 204 -13.30 -22.45 -32.10
C ALA A 204 -12.22 -22.11 -31.07
N SER A 205 -11.07 -22.77 -31.16
CA SER A 205 -9.89 -22.37 -30.39
C SER A 205 -9.28 -21.09 -30.96
N PHE A 206 -8.56 -20.33 -30.13
CA PHE A 206 -7.86 -19.12 -30.57
C PHE A 206 -6.87 -19.41 -31.72
N GLU A 207 -6.20 -20.56 -31.64
CA GLU A 207 -5.30 -21.03 -32.69
C GLU A 207 -6.04 -21.28 -34.01
N ASP A 208 -7.19 -21.97 -33.96
CA ASP A 208 -7.97 -22.27 -35.16
C ASP A 208 -8.55 -21.00 -35.80
N GLU A 209 -8.97 -20.01 -34.99
CA GLU A 209 -9.43 -18.71 -35.49
C GLU A 209 -8.31 -17.92 -36.19
N ILE A 210 -7.11 -17.87 -35.60
CA ILE A 210 -5.96 -17.21 -36.22
C ILE A 210 -5.55 -17.91 -37.50
N LEU A 211 -5.49 -19.25 -37.50
CA LEU A 211 -5.16 -20.02 -38.70
C LEU A 211 -6.14 -19.68 -39.83
N THR A 212 -7.44 -19.63 -39.51
CA THR A 212 -8.50 -19.24 -40.46
C THR A 212 -8.33 -17.80 -40.94
N TYR A 213 -8.04 -16.85 -40.04
CA TYR A 213 -7.85 -15.43 -40.34
C TYR A 213 -6.63 -15.16 -41.23
N VAL A 214 -5.49 -15.82 -40.94
CA VAL A 214 -4.25 -15.69 -41.71
C VAL A 214 -4.33 -16.48 -43.04
N GLY A 215 -5.31 -17.39 -43.17
CA GLY A 215 -5.47 -18.25 -44.35
C GLY A 215 -4.55 -19.46 -44.37
N ILE A 216 -3.99 -19.85 -43.22
CA ILE A 216 -3.15 -21.04 -43.07
C ILE A 216 -4.07 -22.25 -42.90
N LYS A 217 -3.97 -23.20 -43.83
CA LYS A 217 -4.68 -24.48 -43.70
C LYS A 217 -4.06 -25.28 -42.57
N LYS A 218 -4.91 -25.72 -41.63
CA LYS A 218 -4.49 -26.66 -40.59
C LYS A 218 -3.92 -27.91 -41.26
N PRO A 219 -2.72 -28.38 -40.88
CA PRO A 219 -2.16 -29.59 -41.45
C PRO A 219 -3.12 -30.76 -41.20
N GLU A 220 -3.37 -31.57 -42.23
CA GLU A 220 -4.26 -32.74 -42.15
C GLU A 220 -3.70 -33.87 -41.26
N MET A 221 -2.47 -33.70 -40.76
CA MET A 221 -1.79 -34.66 -39.90
C MET A 221 -2.49 -34.74 -38.55
N LYS A 222 -3.14 -35.89 -38.29
CA LYS A 222 -3.74 -36.19 -36.99
C LYS A 222 -2.64 -36.28 -35.93
N PRO A 223 -2.80 -35.64 -34.76
CA PRO A 223 -1.80 -35.74 -33.70
C PRO A 223 -1.63 -37.21 -33.30
N VAL A 224 -0.36 -37.65 -33.18
CA VAL A 224 -0.02 -39.00 -32.72
C VAL A 224 -0.46 -39.13 -31.26
N ARG A 225 -0.98 -40.28 -30.87
CA ARG A 225 -1.31 -40.55 -29.46
C ARG A 225 -0.03 -40.53 -28.64
N PHE A 226 -0.03 -39.75 -27.55
CA PHE A 226 1.09 -39.63 -26.64
C PHE A 226 0.61 -39.87 -25.20
N PHE A 227 1.48 -40.43 -24.37
CA PHE A 227 1.17 -40.73 -22.97
C PHE A 227 1.55 -39.53 -22.10
N TRP A 228 0.70 -39.21 -21.13
CA TRP A 228 1.02 -38.30 -20.03
C TRP A 228 1.10 -39.14 -18.75
N TYR A 229 2.25 -39.12 -18.07
CA TYR A 229 2.51 -39.81 -16.82
C TYR A 229 3.18 -38.87 -15.82
#